data_AF-A0A7S2F526-F1
#
_entry.id   AF-A0A7S2F526-F1
#
_cell.length_a   1.000
_cell.length_b   1.000
_cell.length_c   1.000
_cell.angle_alpha   90.00
_cell.angle_beta   90.00
_cell.angle_gamma   90.00
#
_symmetry.space_group_name_H-M   'P 1'
#
loop_
_entity.id
_entity.type
_entity.pdbx_description
1 polymer ?
#
loop_
_entity_poly.entity_id
_entity_poly.type
_entity_poly.pdbx_seq_one_letter_code
_entity_poly.pdbx_strand_id
1 'polypeptide(L)'
;FYFNVVFVLLVTAIGSSLISVSQQLMQDPLSIFSLLASTMPTSTHFYMSYFAIQWTTHFVNLTRYVQVIKFAIYSRIYEPLEAKGYAEPEDQQYYGIGSRCARWSLLLGISVVFGTLAPIMFL
;
A
#
# COMPACT_ATOMS: atom_id res chain seq x y z
N PHE A 1 9.98 -6.25 0.96
CA PHE A 1 9.52 -6.78 -0.34
C PHE A 1 8.82 -8.13 -0.16
N TYR A 2 9.51 -9.21 0.21
CA TYR A 2 8.91 -10.54 0.38
C TYR A 2 7.64 -10.57 1.25
N PHE A 3 7.67 -9.86 2.38
CA PHE A 3 6.51 -9.69 3.24
C PHE A 3 5.28 -9.15 2.48
N ASN A 4 5.44 -8.10 1.67
CA ASN A 4 4.35 -7.51 0.91
C ASN A 4 3.82 -8.47 -0.16
N VAL A 5 4.71 -9.19 -0.85
CA VAL A 5 4.30 -10.16 -1.87
C VAL A 5 3.47 -11.29 -1.25
N VAL A 6 3.92 -11.84 -0.11
CA VAL A 6 3.20 -12.92 0.55
C VAL A 6 1.89 -12.41 1.15
N PHE A 7 1.95 -11.41 2.04
CA PHE A 7 0.80 -11.06 2.87
C PHE A 7 -0.16 -10.06 2.24
N VAL A 8 0.31 -9.18 1.35
CA VAL A 8 -0.53 -8.14 0.75
C VAL A 8 -0.98 -8.53 -0.66
N LEU A 9 -0.17 -9.30 -1.40
CA LEU A 9 -0.52 -9.79 -2.72
C LEU A 9 -1.12 -11.21 -2.65
N LEU A 10 -0.37 -12.22 -2.21
CA LEU A 10 -0.85 -13.61 -2.31
C LEU A 10 -1.98 -13.92 -1.34
N VAL A 11 -1.81 -13.63 -0.04
CA VAL A 11 -2.82 -13.94 0.98
C VAL A 11 -4.13 -13.22 0.70
N THR A 12 -4.08 -11.94 0.34
CA THR A 12 -5.29 -11.17 0.02
C THR A 12 -5.97 -11.62 -1.28
N ALA A 13 -5.21 -12.10 -2.27
CA ALA A 13 -5.77 -12.69 -3.49
C ALA A 13 -6.51 -14.01 -3.23
N ILE A 14 -6.01 -14.83 -2.30
CA ILE A 14 -6.57 -16.16 -2.01
C ILE A 14 -7.78 -16.08 -1.07
N GLY A 15 -7.87 -15.09 -0.17
CA GLY A 15 -9.08 -14.82 0.62
C GLY A 15 -8.92 -14.96 2.14
N SER A 16 -10.06 -14.95 2.83
CA SER A 16 -10.23 -14.51 4.23
C SER A 16 -9.58 -15.37 5.32
N SER A 17 -9.13 -16.59 5.05
CA SER A 17 -8.52 -17.45 6.07
C SER A 17 -7.36 -18.30 5.54
N LEU A 18 -6.14 -17.89 5.94
CA LEU A 18 -4.89 -18.61 5.63
C LEU A 18 -4.89 -20.06 6.14
N ILE A 19 -5.54 -20.30 7.29
CA ILE A 19 -5.60 -21.63 7.92
C ILE A 19 -6.47 -22.58 7.09
N SER A 20 -7.60 -22.09 6.58
CA SER A 20 -8.47 -22.93 5.74
C SER A 20 -7.79 -23.29 4.41
N VAL A 21 -7.10 -22.32 3.81
CA VAL A 21 -6.35 -22.51 2.56
C VAL A 21 -5.20 -23.49 2.75
N SER A 22 -4.46 -23.40 3.87
CA SER A 22 -3.35 -24.32 4.12
C SER A 22 -3.82 -25.75 4.35
N GLN A 23 -4.92 -25.94 5.09
CA GLN A 23 -5.54 -27.26 5.26
C GLN A 23 -6.01 -27.85 3.93
N GLN A 24 -6.62 -27.03 3.07
CA GLN A 24 -7.07 -27.46 1.74
C GLN A 24 -5.89 -27.85 0.84
N LEU A 25 -4.81 -27.07 0.83
CA LEU A 25 -3.60 -27.36 0.04
C LEU A 25 -2.88 -28.63 0.50
N MET A 26 -2.89 -28.93 1.80
CA MET A 26 -2.29 -30.15 2.34
C MET A 26 -3.05 -31.41 1.87
N GLN A 27 -4.35 -31.29 1.63
CA GLN A 27 -5.19 -32.40 1.14
C GLN A 27 -5.12 -32.52 -0.39
N ASP A 28 -5.21 -31.40 -1.10
CA ASP A 28 -5.11 -31.34 -2.55
C ASP A 28 -4.30 -30.09 -2.99
N PRO A 29 -3.01 -30.25 -3.33
CA PRO A 29 -2.17 -29.12 -3.71
C PRO A 29 -2.58 -28.49 -5.05
N LEU A 30 -3.29 -29.20 -5.93
CA LEU A 30 -3.72 -28.67 -7.23
C LEU A 30 -5.02 -27.85 -7.12
N SER A 31 -5.74 -27.95 -6.00
CA SER A 31 -6.93 -27.15 -5.73
C SER A 31 -6.67 -25.63 -5.75
N ILE A 32 -5.40 -25.21 -5.59
CA ILE A 32 -5.01 -23.80 -5.61
C ILE A 32 -5.43 -23.07 -6.89
N PHE A 33 -5.38 -23.73 -8.05
CA PHE A 33 -5.76 -23.09 -9.32
C PHE A 33 -7.26 -22.82 -9.39
N SER A 34 -8.07 -23.77 -8.93
CA SER A 34 -9.52 -23.62 -8.83
C SER A 34 -9.90 -22.52 -7.82
N LEU A 35 -9.23 -22.52 -6.67
CA LEU A 35 -9.41 -21.50 -5.66
C LEU A 35 -9.09 -20.11 -6.21
N LEU A 36 -7.90 -19.94 -6.80
CA LEU A 36 -7.45 -18.67 -7.37
C LEU A 36 -8.37 -18.18 -8.51
N ALA A 37 -8.86 -19.08 -9.36
CA ALA A 37 -9.83 -18.74 -10.41
C ALA A 37 -11.14 -18.17 -9.84
N SER A 38 -11.58 -18.68 -8.69
CA SER A 38 -12.79 -18.20 -8.02
C SER A 38 -12.59 -16.90 -7.23
N THR A 39 -11.41 -16.68 -6.66
CA THR A 39 -11.14 -15.58 -5.72
C THR A 39 -10.47 -14.35 -6.37
N MET A 40 -9.69 -14.52 -7.44
CA MET A 40 -9.05 -13.39 -8.14
C MET A 40 -10.04 -12.35 -8.69
N PRO A 41 -11.16 -12.72 -9.33
CA PRO A 41 -12.13 -11.72 -9.79
C PRO A 41 -12.72 -10.92 -8.63
N THR A 42 -12.94 -11.56 -7.48
CA THR A 42 -13.51 -10.92 -6.29
C THR A 42 -12.50 -9.99 -5.60
N SER A 43 -11.24 -10.42 -5.48
CA SER A 43 -10.16 -9.61 -4.89
C SER A 43 -9.71 -8.44 -5.78
N THR A 44 -10.05 -8.46 -7.07
CA THR A 44 -9.79 -7.35 -8.01
C THR A 44 -10.35 -6.01 -7.49
N HIS A 45 -11.56 -6.00 -6.92
CA HIS A 45 -12.16 -4.77 -6.36
C HIS A 45 -11.40 -4.23 -5.15
N PHE A 46 -10.87 -5.11 -4.31
CA PHE A 46 -10.00 -4.71 -3.21
C PHE A 46 -8.75 -4.01 -3.75
N TYR A 47 -8.09 -4.58 -4.76
CA TYR A 47 -6.89 -3.98 -5.33
C TYR A 47 -7.14 -2.66 -6.07
N MET A 48 -8.26 -2.53 -6.78
CA MET A 48 -8.65 -1.23 -7.35
C MET A 48 -8.78 -0.15 -6.27
N SER A 49 -9.46 -0.47 -5.17
CA SER A 49 -9.58 0.45 -4.02
C SER A 49 -8.22 0.74 -3.36
N TYR A 50 -7.36 -0.28 -3.27
CA TYR A 50 -6.01 -0.14 -2.75
C TYR A 50 -5.21 0.89 -3.56
N PHE A 51 -5.23 0.82 -4.89
CA PHE A 51 -4.56 1.79 -5.77
C PHE A 51 -5.04 3.23 -5.54
N ALA A 52 -6.36 3.44 -5.42
CA ALA A 52 -6.92 4.76 -5.14
C ALA A 52 -6.40 5.35 -3.81
N ILE A 53 -6.25 4.53 -2.77
CA ILE A 53 -5.66 4.95 -1.49
C ILE A 53 -4.17 5.28 -1.64
N GLN A 54 -3.43 4.54 -2.46
CA GLN A 54 -2.02 4.85 -2.72
C GLN A 54 -1.86 6.23 -3.36
N TRP A 55 -2.65 6.53 -4.40
CA TRP A 55 -2.63 7.85 -5.03
C TRP A 55 -3.00 8.95 -4.06
N THR A 56 -4.04 8.75 -3.26
CA THR A 56 -4.43 9.69 -2.20
C THR A 56 -3.28 9.96 -1.24
N THR A 57 -2.52 8.94 -0.86
CA THR A 57 -1.33 9.09 -0.01
C THR A 57 -0.27 9.97 -0.69
N HIS A 58 -0.07 9.84 -1.99
CA HIS A 58 0.85 10.70 -2.74
C HIS A 58 0.36 12.16 -2.79
N PHE A 59 -0.93 12.39 -3.02
CA PHE A 59 -1.52 13.74 -2.97
C PHE A 59 -1.38 14.40 -1.60
N VAL A 60 -1.60 13.67 -0.51
CA VAL A 60 -1.40 14.18 0.86
C VAL A 60 0.07 14.52 1.12
N ASN A 61 1.02 13.74 0.58
CA ASN A 61 2.44 14.08 0.70
C ASN A 61 2.80 15.39 -0.04
N LEU A 62 2.15 15.69 -1.19
CA LEU A 62 2.37 16.94 -1.91
C LEU A 62 1.96 18.18 -1.09
N THR A 63 1.02 18.05 -0.15
CA THR A 63 0.62 19.16 0.73
C THR A 63 1.61 19.40 1.87
N ARG A 64 2.73 18.65 1.95
CA ARG A 64 3.74 18.74 3.01
C ARG A 64 3.12 18.69 4.41
N TYR A 65 2.12 17.83 4.60
CA TYR A 65 1.25 17.82 5.77
C TYR A 65 2.02 17.70 7.10
N VAL A 66 3.17 17.01 7.12
CA VAL A 66 4.04 16.91 8.30
C VAL A 66 4.56 18.28 8.75
N GLN A 67 4.99 19.13 7.80
CA GLN A 67 5.48 20.48 8.14
C GLN A 67 4.35 21.38 8.60
N VAL A 68 3.16 21.25 8.01
CA VAL A 68 1.96 21.96 8.45
C VAL A 68 1.60 21.58 9.88
N ILE A 69 1.65 20.29 10.22
CA ILE A 69 1.39 19.80 11.59
C ILE A 69 2.44 20.32 12.56
N LYS A 70 3.73 20.23 12.22
CA LYS A 70 4.82 20.79 13.05
C LYS A 70 4.62 22.28 13.31
N PHE A 71 4.36 23.05 12.26
CA PHE A 71 4.11 24.47 12.37
C PHE A 71 2.89 24.77 13.25
N ALA A 72 1.79 24.04 13.06
CA ALA A 72 0.58 24.20 13.87
C ALA A 72 0.79 23.86 15.35
N ILE A 73 1.70 22.94 15.67
CA ILE A 73 2.09 22.63 17.05
C ILE A 73 2.99 23.75 17.61
N TYR A 74 4.04 24.15 16.89
CA TYR A 74 4.98 25.17 17.35
C TYR A 74 4.35 26.56 17.47
N SER A 75 3.38 26.90 16.61
CA SER A 75 2.66 28.18 16.66
C SER A 75 1.75 28.32 17.88
N ARG A 76 1.56 27.25 18.68
CA ARG A 76 0.84 27.32 19.96
C ARG A 76 1.74 27.76 21.12
N ILE A 77 3.05 27.70 20.94
CA ILE A 77 4.05 27.91 22.00
C ILE A 77 4.94 29.11 21.68
N TYR A 78 5.30 29.28 20.41
CA TYR A 78 6.26 30.29 19.95
C TYR A 78 5.62 31.31 19.00
N GLU A 79 6.30 32.44 18.81
CA GLU A 79 5.91 33.41 17.78
C GLU A 79 6.01 32.79 16.37
N PRO A 80 5.22 33.28 15.39
CA PRO A 80 5.12 32.65 14.06
C PRO A 80 6.45 32.48 13.33
N LEU A 81 7.40 33.39 13.53
CA LEU A 81 8.69 33.40 12.86
C LEU A 81 9.64 32.33 13.43
N GLU A 82 9.66 32.17 14.75
CA GLU A 82 10.40 31.11 15.45
C GLU A 82 9.76 29.73 15.20
N ALA A 83 8.42 29.65 15.27
CA ALA A 83 7.68 28.42 14.98
C ALA A 83 7.95 27.89 13.56
N LYS A 84 8.08 28.79 12.58
CA LYS A 84 8.49 28.44 11.22
C LYS A 84 9.92 27.87 11.19
N GLY A 85 10.84 28.48 11.93
CA GLY A 85 12.23 28.01 12.03
C GLY A 85 12.37 26.62 12.65
N TYR A 86 11.43 26.19 13.49
CA TYR A 86 11.39 24.81 14.02
C TYR A 86 10.67 23.81 13.09
N ALA A 87 9.76 24.30 12.23
CA ALA A 87 9.03 23.46 11.29
C ALA A 87 9.81 23.20 9.99
N GLU A 88 10.66 24.11 9.56
CA GLU A 88 11.49 24.02 8.36
C GLU A 88 12.99 23.94 8.72
N PRO A 89 13.84 23.23 7.96
CA PRO A 89 13.58 22.56 6.70
C PRO A 89 12.92 21.19 6.84
N GLU A 90 12.28 20.75 5.75
CA GLU A 90 11.74 19.41 5.65
C GLU A 90 12.84 18.36 5.52
N ASP A 91 12.74 17.31 6.33
CA ASP A 91 13.59 16.14 6.18
C ASP A 91 13.12 15.30 4.98
N GLN A 92 13.88 15.41 3.88
CA GLN A 92 13.63 14.67 2.65
C GLN A 92 13.81 13.15 2.80
N GLN A 93 14.47 12.70 3.88
CA GLN A 93 14.71 11.29 4.16
C GLN A 93 13.63 10.66 5.06
N TYR A 94 12.71 11.46 5.63
CA TYR A 94 11.66 10.97 6.52
C TYR A 94 10.89 9.78 5.93
N TYR A 95 10.66 9.79 4.61
CA TYR A 95 9.86 8.77 3.94
C TYR A 95 10.61 7.47 3.61
N GLY A 96 11.91 7.37 3.90
CA GLY A 96 12.74 6.15 3.77
C GLY A 96 12.85 5.57 2.35
N ILE A 97 14.06 5.29 1.85
CA ILE A 97 14.19 4.67 0.51
C ILE A 97 13.60 3.25 0.46
N GLY A 98 13.79 2.44 1.51
CA GLY A 98 13.28 1.06 1.56
C GLY A 98 11.76 0.97 1.51
N SER A 99 11.07 1.86 2.23
CA SER A 99 9.59 1.92 2.23
C SER A 99 9.05 2.28 0.85
N ARG A 100 9.62 3.32 0.22
CA ARG A 100 9.26 3.75 -1.14
C ARG A 100 9.44 2.64 -2.16
N CYS A 101 10.61 2.01 -2.19
CA CYS A 101 10.90 0.93 -3.13
C CYS A 101 9.96 -0.27 -2.89
N ALA A 102 9.74 -0.65 -1.64
CA ALA A 102 8.85 -1.78 -1.32
C ALA A 102 7.39 -1.54 -1.73
N ARG A 103 6.89 -0.29 -1.64
CA ARG A 103 5.54 0.08 -2.07
C ARG A 103 5.42 0.07 -3.60
N TRP A 104 6.42 0.64 -4.29
CA TRP A 104 6.46 0.64 -5.76
C TRP A 104 6.56 -0.77 -6.35
N SER A 105 7.45 -1.61 -5.82
CA SER A 105 7.57 -2.99 -6.29
C SER A 105 6.32 -3.83 -6.01
N LEU A 106 5.60 -3.56 -4.91
CA LEU A 106 4.32 -4.20 -4.63
C LEU A 106 3.26 -3.79 -5.66
N LEU A 107 3.13 -2.50 -5.95
CA LEU A 107 2.16 -2.01 -6.94
C LEU A 107 2.41 -2.61 -8.31
N LEU A 108 3.66 -2.62 -8.76
CA LEU A 108 4.04 -3.32 -10.00
C LEU A 108 3.66 -4.80 -9.98
N GLY A 109 3.90 -5.50 -8.87
CA GLY A 109 3.51 -6.90 -8.71
C GLY A 109 1.99 -7.09 -8.85
N ILE A 110 1.19 -6.22 -8.23
CA ILE A 110 -0.28 -6.27 -8.34
C ILE A 110 -0.71 -5.99 -9.78
N SER A 111 -0.16 -4.97 -10.45
CA SER A 111 -0.48 -4.64 -11.85
C SER A 111 -0.14 -5.79 -12.80
N VAL A 112 0.98 -6.50 -12.60
CA VAL A 112 1.35 -7.66 -13.43
C VAL A 112 0.38 -8.83 -13.24
N VAL A 113 -0.07 -9.09 -12.00
CA VAL A 113 -0.96 -10.23 -11.69
C VAL A 113 -2.40 -9.95 -12.09
N PHE A 114 -2.90 -8.74 -11.81
CA PHE A 114 -4.32 -8.41 -11.96
C PHE A 114 -4.63 -7.47 -13.13
N GLY A 115 -3.63 -6.93 -13.82
CA GLY A 115 -3.85 -5.95 -14.89
C GLY A 115 -4.60 -6.52 -16.10
N THR A 116 -4.56 -7.83 -16.33
CA THR A 116 -5.39 -8.50 -17.35
C THR A 116 -6.86 -8.59 -16.95
N LEU A 117 -7.16 -8.59 -15.65
CA LEU A 117 -8.53 -8.64 -15.11
C LEU A 117 -9.15 -7.24 -15.02
N ALA A 118 -8.37 -6.23 -14.62
CA ALA A 118 -8.79 -4.84 -14.67
C ALA A 118 -7.66 -3.94 -15.20
N PRO A 119 -7.77 -3.45 -16.45
CA PRO A 119 -6.74 -2.63 -17.09
C PRO A 119 -6.41 -1.33 -16.35
N ILE A 120 -7.33 -0.84 -15.51
CA ILE A 120 -7.13 0.37 -14.69
C ILE A 120 -5.95 0.23 -13.73
N MET A 121 -5.52 -0.98 -13.38
CA MET A 121 -4.36 -1.20 -12.52
C MET A 121 -3.01 -0.97 -13.20
N PHE A 122 -2.98 -0.79 -14.53
CA PHE A 122 -1.77 -0.36 -15.24
C PHE A 122 -1.61 1.17 -15.32
N LEU A 123 -2.68 1.91 -15.06
CA LEU A 123 -2.68 3.37 -14.93
C LEU A 123 -2.25 3.77 -13.52
#